data_AF-A0A970EZ38-F1
#
_entry.id   AF-A0A970EZ38-F1
#
_cell.length_a   1.000
_cell.length_b   1.000
_cell.length_c   1.000
_cell.angle_alpha   90.00
_cell.angle_beta   90.00
_cell.angle_gamma   90.00
#
_symmetry.space_group_name_H-M   'P 1'
#
loop_
_entity.id
_entity.type
_entity.pdbx_description
1 polymer ?
#
loop_
_entity_poly.entity_id
_entity_poly.type
_entity_poly.pdbx_seq_one_letter_code
_entity_poly.pdbx_strand_id
1 'polypeptide(L)'
;MIDFCWQLHSRPSGESEFVKSDMIERVKVLFDKANVLRFVEPDPSKYEGWSAERLEECKYRYSQLSRVRKYVLRGHYLEAYAYYNRYVLEPLVDMLRLIYTPAHADHYLIHISQHIPKEEINKLEYFAQIASLDDISERISLAEKWFNELLGKL
;
A
#
# COMPACT_ATOMS: atom_id res chain seq x y z
N MET A 1 -6.12 22.77 -3.53
CA MET A 1 -7.42 22.44 -2.90
C MET A 1 -7.15 22.28 -1.42
N ILE A 2 -7.91 22.94 -0.55
CA ILE A 2 -7.77 22.80 0.92
C ILE A 2 -9.00 22.02 1.37
N ASP A 3 -8.80 20.89 2.02
CA ASP A 3 -9.89 20.19 2.70
C ASP A 3 -10.12 20.86 4.07
N PHE A 4 -11.37 21.11 4.40
CA PHE A 4 -11.75 21.78 5.64
C PHE A 4 -12.39 20.76 6.58
N CYS A 5 -11.64 20.35 7.60
CA CYS A 5 -12.12 19.45 8.63
C CYS A 5 -12.54 20.24 9.88
N TRP A 6 -13.66 19.85 10.49
CA TRP A 6 -14.15 20.40 11.75
C TRP A 6 -14.38 19.25 12.73
N GLN A 7 -13.84 19.40 13.94
CA GLN A 7 -13.93 18.38 14.99
C GLN A 7 -14.79 18.90 16.15
N LEU A 8 -15.66 18.04 16.68
CA LEU A 8 -16.57 18.36 17.77
C LEU A 8 -15.98 17.89 19.10
N HIS A 9 -16.14 18.68 20.15
CA HIS A 9 -15.72 18.32 21.53
C HIS A 9 -16.46 17.09 22.09
N SER A 10 -17.57 16.70 21.47
CA SER A 10 -18.33 15.50 21.83
C SER A 10 -17.79 14.21 21.19
N ARG A 11 -16.83 14.30 20.26
CA ARG A 11 -16.23 13.11 19.65
C ARG A 11 -15.39 12.35 20.68
N PRO A 12 -15.34 11.01 20.60
CA PRO A 12 -14.38 10.23 21.36
C PRO A 12 -12.96 10.74 21.10
N SER A 13 -12.18 10.85 22.17
CA SER A 13 -10.89 11.53 22.09
C SER A 13 -9.89 10.86 21.11
N GLY A 14 -10.05 9.57 20.83
CA GLY A 14 -9.26 8.83 19.84
C GLY A 14 -9.59 9.14 18.38
N GLU A 15 -10.72 9.79 18.09
CA GLU A 15 -11.13 10.14 16.73
C GLU A 15 -10.65 11.52 16.26
N SER A 16 -9.86 12.21 17.08
CA SER A 16 -9.25 13.51 16.77
C SER A 16 -7.75 13.50 17.03
N GLU A 17 -7.12 12.32 16.89
CA GLU A 17 -5.69 12.12 16.97
C GLU A 17 -5.04 12.26 15.60
N PHE A 18 -3.92 12.97 15.55
CA PHE A 18 -3.08 13.12 14.38
C PHE A 18 -1.66 12.69 14.71
N VAL A 19 -1.05 11.86 13.87
CA VAL A 19 0.31 11.39 14.06
C VAL A 19 1.29 12.49 13.65
N LYS A 20 2.18 12.90 14.56
CA LYS A 20 3.06 14.08 14.34
C LYS A 20 3.98 13.98 13.12
N SER A 21 4.41 12.78 12.77
CA SER A 21 5.31 12.54 11.63
C SER A 21 4.59 12.13 10.35
N ASP A 22 3.25 12.15 10.32
CA ASP A 22 2.49 11.84 9.12
C ASP A 22 2.70 12.94 8.08
N MET A 23 3.17 12.53 6.90
CA MET A 23 3.50 13.44 5.81
C MET A 23 2.27 13.84 4.99
N ILE A 24 1.19 13.06 5.05
CA ILE A 24 -0.02 13.17 4.24
C ILE A 24 -1.17 13.73 5.05
N GLU A 25 -1.45 13.21 6.24
CA GLU A 25 -2.50 13.71 7.14
C GLU A 25 -2.03 14.91 7.97
N ARG A 26 -1.21 15.79 7.37
CA ARG A 26 -0.76 17.01 8.04
C ARG A 26 -1.90 17.97 8.25
N VAL A 27 -2.24 18.20 9.52
CA VAL A 27 -3.25 19.18 9.89
C VAL A 27 -2.62 20.53 10.21
N LYS A 28 -3.17 21.57 9.59
CA LYS A 28 -2.94 22.96 10.00
C LYS A 28 -4.09 23.41 10.91
N VAL A 29 -3.81 23.57 12.20
CA VAL A 29 -4.81 24.04 13.16
C VAL A 29 -5.07 25.53 12.94
N LEU A 30 -6.30 25.87 12.55
CA LEU A 30 -6.74 27.26 12.42
C LEU A 30 -7.30 27.81 13.73
N PHE A 31 -8.02 26.97 14.48
CA PHE A 31 -8.64 27.30 15.75
C PHE A 31 -8.94 26.02 16.55
N ASP A 32 -8.51 25.96 17.80
CA ASP A 32 -8.91 24.92 18.76
C ASP A 32 -8.94 25.52 20.18
N LYS A 33 -10.14 25.82 20.68
CA LYS A 33 -10.32 26.45 21.99
C LYS A 33 -10.39 25.43 23.13
N ALA A 34 -10.79 24.21 22.84
CA ALA A 34 -11.07 23.18 23.84
C ALA A 34 -10.01 22.07 23.89
N ASN A 35 -8.92 22.22 23.14
CA ASN A 35 -7.88 21.20 22.96
C ASN A 35 -8.50 19.87 22.49
N VAL A 36 -9.40 19.95 21.51
CA VAL A 36 -10.07 18.78 20.92
C VAL A 36 -9.07 17.96 20.11
N LEU A 37 -8.15 18.62 19.41
CA LEU A 37 -7.16 17.96 18.57
C LEU A 37 -6.01 17.45 19.43
N ARG A 38 -5.60 16.20 19.18
CA ARG A 38 -4.47 15.57 19.85
C ARG A 38 -3.41 15.19 18.85
N PHE A 39 -2.15 15.44 19.20
CA PHE A 39 -1.02 15.05 18.39
C PHE A 39 -0.27 13.92 19.09
N VAL A 40 -0.27 12.74 18.48
CA VAL A 40 0.31 11.53 19.07
C VAL A 40 1.62 11.17 18.37
N GLU A 41 2.51 10.51 19.11
CA GLU A 41 3.71 9.93 18.51
C GLU A 41 3.33 8.68 17.69
N PRO A 42 4.10 8.35 16.63
CA PRO A 42 3.94 7.09 15.92
C PRO A 42 4.10 5.91 16.87
N ASP A 43 3.16 4.97 16.81
CA ASP A 43 3.20 3.74 17.58
C ASP A 43 3.11 2.54 16.62
N PRO A 44 4.25 1.99 16.18
CA PRO A 44 4.30 0.84 15.29
C PRO A 44 3.58 -0.39 15.85
N SER A 45 3.54 -0.54 17.18
CA SER A 45 2.95 -1.71 17.83
C SER A 45 1.44 -1.83 17.58
N LYS A 46 0.76 -0.70 17.32
CA LYS A 46 -0.66 -0.68 16.94
C LYS A 46 -0.95 -1.43 15.64
N TYR A 47 0.06 -1.60 14.79
CA TYR A 47 -0.11 -2.18 13.46
C TYR A 47 0.45 -3.59 13.35
N GLU A 48 1.11 -4.14 14.38
CA GLU A 48 1.80 -5.44 14.31
C GLU A 48 0.86 -6.61 13.95
N GLY A 49 -0.27 -6.74 14.66
CA GLY A 49 -1.23 -7.83 14.41
C GLY A 49 -1.85 -7.75 13.01
N TRP A 50 -2.27 -6.55 12.61
CA TRP A 50 -2.84 -6.32 11.29
C TRP A 50 -1.80 -6.47 10.15
N SER A 51 -0.54 -6.09 10.41
CA SER A 51 0.56 -6.28 9.48
C SER A 51 0.83 -7.77 9.23
N ALA A 52 0.75 -8.59 10.28
CA ALA A 52 0.91 -10.04 10.16
C ALA A 52 -0.22 -10.67 9.32
N GLU A 53 -1.48 -10.32 9.60
CA GLU A 53 -2.63 -10.80 8.81
C GLU A 53 -2.52 -10.39 7.34
N ARG A 54 -2.15 -9.13 7.08
CA ARG A 54 -1.94 -8.64 5.71
C ARG A 54 -0.80 -9.35 5.01
N LEU A 55 0.30 -9.62 5.71
CA LEU A 55 1.43 -10.35 5.15
C LEU A 55 1.03 -11.77 4.73
N GLU A 56 0.25 -12.47 5.55
CA GLU A 56 -0.25 -13.80 5.21
C GLU A 56 -1.22 -13.77 4.04
N GLU A 57 -2.13 -12.80 4.00
CA GLU A 57 -3.00 -12.59 2.85
C GLU A 57 -2.20 -12.29 1.57
N CYS A 58 -1.17 -11.45 1.67
CA CYS A 58 -0.29 -11.08 0.58
C CYS A 58 0.44 -12.31 0.00
N LYS A 59 1.05 -13.14 0.87
CA LYS A 59 1.67 -14.42 0.48
C LYS A 59 0.65 -15.36 -0.18
N TYR A 60 -0.55 -15.47 0.39
CA TYR A 60 -1.61 -16.29 -0.18
C TYR A 60 -2.01 -15.82 -1.58
N ARG A 61 -2.25 -14.52 -1.77
CA ARG A 61 -2.58 -13.95 -3.08
C ARG A 61 -1.45 -14.18 -4.08
N TYR A 62 -0.20 -13.97 -3.67
CA TYR A 62 0.96 -14.20 -4.52
C TYR A 62 1.12 -15.67 -4.93
N SER A 63 0.73 -16.63 -4.08
CA SER A 63 0.73 -18.07 -4.44
C SER A 63 -0.17 -18.41 -5.64
N GLN A 64 -1.10 -17.52 -6.02
CA GLN A 64 -2.06 -17.72 -7.10
C GLN A 64 -1.53 -17.29 -8.48
N LEU A 65 -0.22 -17.02 -8.62
CA LEU A 65 0.45 -16.66 -9.87
C LEU A 65 0.10 -17.55 -11.08
N SER A 66 -0.18 -18.84 -10.84
CA SER A 66 -0.58 -19.79 -11.88
C SER A 66 -1.82 -19.34 -12.66
N ARG A 67 -2.73 -18.59 -12.02
CA ARG A 67 -3.92 -18.02 -12.66
C ARG A 67 -3.54 -16.98 -13.71
N VAL A 68 -2.55 -16.14 -13.44
CA VAL A 68 -2.04 -15.14 -14.40
C VAL A 68 -1.43 -15.87 -15.60
N ARG A 69 -0.49 -16.79 -15.35
CA ARG A 69 0.22 -17.57 -16.39
C ARG A 69 -0.76 -18.28 -17.33
N LYS A 70 -1.82 -18.86 -16.78
CA LYS A 70 -2.87 -19.55 -17.55
C LYS A 70 -3.53 -18.65 -18.59
N TYR A 71 -3.85 -17.39 -18.27
CA TYR A 71 -4.51 -16.48 -19.21
C TYR A 71 -3.53 -15.83 -20.18
N VAL A 72 -2.27 -15.63 -19.79
CA VAL A 72 -1.19 -15.26 -20.71
C VAL A 72 -1.04 -16.30 -21.82
N LEU A 73 -0.91 -17.59 -21.46
CA LEU A 73 -0.76 -18.69 -22.41
C LEU A 73 -1.96 -18.87 -23.34
N ARG A 74 -3.13 -18.35 -22.96
CA ARG A 74 -4.36 -18.41 -23.78
C ARG A 74 -4.51 -17.23 -24.74
N GLY A 75 -3.67 -16.20 -24.64
CA GLY A 75 -3.85 -14.99 -25.42
C GLY A 75 -4.93 -14.04 -24.89
N HIS A 76 -5.36 -14.19 -23.64
CA HIS A 76 -6.49 -13.44 -23.06
C HIS A 76 -5.98 -12.26 -22.23
N TYR A 77 -5.79 -11.11 -22.87
CA TYR A 77 -5.18 -9.95 -22.22
C TYR A 77 -5.95 -9.43 -21.00
N LEU A 78 -7.27 -9.22 -21.11
CA LEU A 78 -8.04 -8.59 -20.03
C LEU A 78 -8.07 -9.47 -18.77
N GLU A 79 -8.21 -10.78 -18.93
CA GLU A 79 -8.16 -11.72 -17.81
C GLU A 79 -6.74 -11.84 -17.23
N ALA A 80 -5.71 -11.89 -18.09
CA ALA A 80 -4.33 -11.88 -17.63
C ALA A 80 -4.03 -10.60 -16.85
N TYR A 81 -4.46 -9.43 -17.34
CA TYR A 81 -4.31 -8.14 -16.68
C TYR A 81 -5.06 -8.07 -15.35
N ALA A 82 -6.32 -8.52 -15.30
CA ALA A 82 -7.10 -8.55 -14.06
C ALA A 82 -6.43 -9.41 -12.99
N TYR A 83 -5.94 -10.59 -13.36
CA TYR A 83 -5.23 -11.46 -12.44
C TYR A 83 -3.81 -10.98 -12.10
N TYR A 84 -3.12 -10.32 -13.03
CA TYR A 84 -1.84 -9.69 -12.77
C TYR A 84 -1.95 -8.60 -11.70
N ASN A 85 -2.95 -7.72 -11.81
CA ASN A 85 -3.19 -6.70 -10.80
C ASN A 85 -3.44 -7.33 -9.43
N ARG A 86 -4.31 -8.33 -9.36
CA ARG A 86 -4.72 -8.96 -8.11
C ARG A 86 -3.64 -9.82 -7.44
N TYR A 87 -2.87 -10.57 -8.22
CA TYR A 87 -1.94 -11.59 -7.70
C TYR A 87 -0.47 -11.24 -7.86
N VAL A 88 -0.15 -10.11 -8.51
CA VAL A 88 1.23 -9.63 -8.66
C VAL A 88 1.34 -8.21 -8.12
N LEU A 89 0.63 -7.26 -8.72
CA LEU A 89 0.81 -5.85 -8.39
C LEU A 89 0.33 -5.52 -6.97
N GLU A 90 -0.88 -5.95 -6.60
CA GLU A 90 -1.43 -5.76 -5.26
C GLU A 90 -0.52 -6.30 -4.16
N PRO A 91 -0.04 -7.56 -4.22
CA PRO A 91 0.94 -8.05 -3.25
C PRO A 91 2.22 -7.21 -3.17
N LEU A 92 2.77 -6.74 -4.29
CA LEU A 92 3.95 -5.85 -4.26
C LEU A 92 3.64 -4.52 -3.56
N VAL A 93 2.46 -3.94 -3.79
CA VAL A 93 2.00 -2.74 -3.10
C VAL A 93 1.86 -3.00 -1.59
N ASP A 94 1.20 -4.10 -1.21
CA ASP A 94 1.05 -4.48 0.20
C ASP A 94 2.41 -4.63 0.89
N MET A 95 3.38 -5.29 0.25
CA MET A 95 4.74 -5.43 0.80
C MET A 95 5.42 -4.07 1.01
N LEU A 96 5.36 -3.17 0.04
CA LEU A 96 5.93 -1.83 0.16
C LEU A 96 5.26 -1.04 1.29
N ARG A 97 3.94 -1.20 1.45
CA ARG A 97 3.22 -0.55 2.54
C ARG A 97 3.62 -1.10 3.90
N LEU A 98 3.74 -2.41 4.06
CA LEU A 98 4.18 -3.02 5.30
C LEU A 98 5.58 -2.56 5.70
N ILE A 99 6.50 -2.42 4.73
CA ILE A 99 7.89 -2.02 4.98
C ILE A 99 8.01 -0.53 5.31
N TYR A 100 7.36 0.34 4.54
CA TYR A 100 7.63 1.78 4.60
C TYR A 100 6.53 2.60 5.28
N THR A 101 5.27 2.17 5.20
CA THR A 101 4.13 2.91 5.75
C THR A 101 3.07 1.98 6.36
N PRO A 102 3.40 1.22 7.43
CA PRO A 102 2.47 0.25 8.02
C PRO A 102 1.21 0.90 8.59
N ALA A 103 1.27 2.18 9.00
CA ALA A 103 0.09 2.94 9.41
C ALA A 103 -0.94 3.20 8.29
N HIS A 104 -0.55 2.97 7.03
CA HIS A 104 -1.34 3.25 5.83
C HIS A 104 -1.39 2.05 4.87
N ALA A 105 -1.31 0.81 5.37
CA ALA A 105 -1.24 -0.34 4.48
C ALA A 105 -2.54 -0.68 3.73
N ASP A 106 -3.66 -0.04 4.05
CA ASP A 106 -4.93 -0.09 3.32
C ASP A 106 -5.04 0.99 2.24
N HIS A 107 -4.14 1.99 2.22
CA HIS A 107 -4.15 3.05 1.21
C HIS A 107 -3.78 2.59 -0.19
N TYR A 108 -3.40 1.32 -0.40
CA TYR A 108 -3.02 0.79 -1.72
C TYR A 108 -2.03 1.75 -2.42
N LEU A 109 -2.34 2.25 -3.62
CA LEU A 109 -1.52 3.23 -4.36
C LEU A 109 -1.73 4.70 -3.94
N ILE A 110 -2.71 5.01 -3.10
CA ILE A 110 -3.05 6.38 -2.73
C ILE A 110 -1.89 7.02 -1.96
N HIS A 111 -1.38 8.16 -2.46
CA HIS A 111 -0.20 8.86 -1.95
C HIS A 111 1.11 8.05 -1.96
N ILE A 112 1.18 6.88 -2.61
CA ILE A 112 2.35 6.00 -2.50
C ILE A 112 3.66 6.69 -2.93
N SER A 113 3.60 7.53 -3.97
CA SER A 113 4.74 8.30 -4.51
C SER A 113 5.38 9.28 -3.52
N GLN A 114 4.68 9.63 -2.44
CA GLN A 114 5.16 10.52 -1.38
C GLN A 114 5.55 9.75 -0.10
N HIS A 115 5.18 8.48 -0.04
CA HIS A 115 5.24 7.66 1.16
C HIS A 115 6.45 6.74 1.22
N ILE A 116 7.01 6.34 0.07
CA ILE A 116 8.10 5.35 0.01
C ILE A 116 9.29 5.89 -0.81
N PRO A 117 10.49 5.28 -0.69
CA PRO A 117 11.67 5.74 -1.41
C PRO A 117 11.48 5.77 -2.94
N LYS A 118 12.07 6.77 -3.59
CA LYS A 118 11.94 6.98 -5.05
C LYS A 118 12.39 5.78 -5.88
N GLU A 119 13.40 5.05 -5.42
CA GLU A 119 13.88 3.83 -6.07
C GLU A 119 12.81 2.73 -6.11
N GLU A 120 12.08 2.53 -5.02
CA GLU A 120 11.00 1.55 -4.94
C GLU A 120 9.77 1.99 -5.75
N ILE A 121 9.51 3.30 -5.82
CA ILE A 121 8.49 3.86 -6.73
C ILE A 121 8.81 3.56 -8.18
N ASN A 122 10.04 3.78 -8.62
CA ASN A 122 10.41 3.53 -10.02
C ASN A 122 10.25 2.04 -10.39
N LYS A 123 10.57 1.13 -9.46
CA LYS A 123 10.31 -0.31 -9.64
C LYS A 123 8.81 -0.60 -9.70
N LEU A 124 8.02 -0.02 -8.79
CA LEU A 124 6.57 -0.24 -8.76
C LEU A 124 5.90 0.26 -10.06
N GLU A 125 6.30 1.43 -10.55
CA GLU A 125 5.85 1.99 -11.84
C GLU A 125 6.17 1.03 -13.00
N TYR A 126 7.38 0.45 -13.02
CA TYR A 126 7.76 -0.58 -14.00
C TYR A 126 6.80 -1.78 -13.98
N PHE A 127 6.42 -2.29 -12.81
CA PHE A 127 5.47 -3.40 -12.74
C PHE A 127 4.04 -2.97 -13.14
N ALA A 128 3.60 -1.78 -12.77
CA ALA A 128 2.25 -1.28 -13.06
C ALA A 128 1.99 -0.98 -14.56
N GLN A 129 3.01 -0.53 -15.31
CA GLN A 129 2.85 -0.03 -16.68
C GLN A 129 2.79 -1.13 -17.74
N ILE A 130 1.76 -2.00 -17.72
CA ILE A 130 1.65 -3.16 -18.63
C ILE A 130 1.05 -2.73 -19.97
N ALA A 131 1.69 -3.06 -21.09
CA ALA A 131 1.19 -2.81 -22.44
C ALA A 131 0.83 -4.08 -23.22
N SER A 132 1.33 -5.25 -22.82
CA SER A 132 1.16 -6.49 -23.59
C SER A 132 1.10 -7.75 -22.72
N LEU A 133 0.73 -8.88 -23.33
CA LEU A 133 0.84 -10.21 -22.69
C LEU A 133 2.30 -10.63 -22.47
N ASP A 134 3.20 -10.22 -23.37
CA ASP A 134 4.63 -10.48 -23.24
C ASP A 134 5.20 -9.73 -22.03
N ASP A 135 4.77 -8.48 -21.80
CA ASP A 135 5.13 -7.71 -20.60
C ASP A 135 4.69 -8.44 -19.33
N ILE A 136 3.46 -8.96 -19.30
CA ILE A 136 2.95 -9.73 -18.15
C ILE A 136 3.82 -10.97 -17.92
N SER A 137 4.14 -11.70 -18.99
CA SER A 137 4.95 -12.91 -18.94
C SER A 137 6.35 -12.64 -18.35
N GLU A 138 7.03 -11.62 -18.84
CA GLU A 138 8.34 -11.19 -18.36
C GLU A 138 8.29 -10.73 -16.90
N ARG A 139 7.32 -9.85 -16.58
CA ARG A 139 7.23 -9.21 -15.27
C ARG A 139 6.85 -10.15 -14.15
N ILE A 140 6.12 -11.24 -14.41
CA ILE A 140 5.86 -12.25 -13.38
C ILE A 140 7.17 -12.78 -12.79
N SER A 141 8.17 -13.05 -13.63
CA SER A 141 9.44 -13.63 -13.18
C SER A 141 10.29 -12.61 -12.42
N LEU A 142 10.25 -11.33 -12.83
CA LEU A 142 10.93 -10.24 -12.15
C LEU A 142 10.24 -9.88 -10.83
N ALA A 143 8.91 -9.90 -10.81
CA ALA A 143 8.11 -9.64 -9.63
C ALA A 143 8.37 -10.69 -8.55
N GLU A 144 8.55 -11.97 -8.92
CA GLU A 144 8.84 -13.04 -7.96
C GLU A 144 10.18 -12.82 -7.26
N LYS A 145 11.21 -12.37 -7.99
CA LYS A 145 12.49 -11.99 -7.38
C LYS A 145 12.32 -10.83 -6.41
N TRP A 146 11.67 -9.76 -6.86
CA TRP A 146 11.51 -8.57 -6.03
C TRP A 146 10.59 -8.82 -4.81
N PHE A 147 9.55 -9.63 -4.96
CA PHE A 147 8.69 -10.04 -3.85
C PHE A 147 9.49 -10.75 -2.75
N ASN A 148 10.37 -11.68 -3.13
CA ASN A 148 11.23 -12.38 -2.17
C ASN A 148 12.27 -11.43 -1.54
N GLU A 149 12.81 -10.47 -2.30
CA GLU A 149 13.69 -9.42 -1.74
C GLU A 149 12.95 -8.56 -0.70
N LEU A 150 11.72 -8.15 -0.99
CA LEU A 150 10.88 -7.38 -0.07
C LEU A 150 10.53 -8.22 1.17
N LEU A 151 10.24 -9.50 0.99
CA LEU A 151 9.97 -10.42 2.10
C LEU A 151 11.16 -10.56 3.05
N GLY A 152 12.39 -10.51 2.54
CA GLY A 152 13.60 -10.50 3.38
C GLY A 152 13.86 -9.19 4.14
N LYS A 153 13.08 -8.13 3.87
CA LYS A 153 13.16 -6.85 4.60
C LYS A 153 12.18 -6.76 5.77
N LEU A 154 11.17 -7.64 5.81
CA LEU A 154 10.22 -7.79 6.92
C LEU A 154 10.76 -8.77 7.96
#